data_AF-A0A6D1ADB7-F1
#
_entry.id   AF-A0A6D1ADB7-F1
#
_cell.length_a   1.000
_cell.length_b   1.000
_cell.length_c   1.000
_cell.angle_alpha   90.00
_cell.angle_beta   90.00
_cell.angle_gamma   90.00
#
_symmetry.space_group_name_H-M   'P 1'
#
loop_
_entity.id
_entity.type
_entity.pdbx_description
1 polymer ?
#
loop_
_entity_poly.entity_id
_entity_poly.type
_entity_poly.pdbx_seq_one_letter_code
_entity_poly.pdbx_strand_id
1 'polypeptide(L)'
;VIPPTDNKFAALNSAVWSGGSFIYVPKGVKVETPLQAYFRINSENMGQFERTLIIVDEEASVHYVEGCTAPVYTTNSLHSA
;
A
#
# COMPACT_ATOMS: atom_id res chain seq x y z
N VAL A 1 -2.29 -10.70 -7.40
CA VAL A 1 -2.34 -9.37 -8.06
C VAL A 1 -3.79 -9.02 -8.34
N ILE A 2 -4.23 -7.78 -8.06
CA ILE A 2 -5.64 -7.35 -8.26
C ILE A 2 -5.83 -6.71 -9.64
N PRO A 3 -6.71 -7.25 -10.51
CA PRO A 3 -7.00 -6.68 -11.82
C PRO A 3 -7.76 -5.34 -11.76
N PRO A 4 -7.59 -4.43 -12.74
CA PRO A 4 -8.34 -3.17 -12.80
C PRO A 4 -9.86 -3.36 -12.92
N THR A 5 -10.31 -4.50 -13.46
CA THR A 5 -11.74 -4.81 -13.67
C THR A 5 -12.43 -5.42 -12.45
N ASP A 6 -11.71 -5.61 -11.34
CA ASP A 6 -12.22 -6.32 -10.16
C ASP A 6 -13.44 -5.61 -9.54
N ASN A 7 -13.35 -4.30 -9.32
CA ASN A 7 -14.45 -3.48 -8.83
C ASN A 7 -14.22 -1.99 -9.14
N LYS A 8 -15.23 -1.15 -8.90
CA LYS A 8 -15.17 0.30 -9.20
C LYS A 8 -13.99 1.02 -8.50
N PHE A 9 -13.62 0.59 -7.30
CA PHE A 9 -12.53 1.18 -6.53
C PHE A 9 -11.17 0.66 -6.98
N ALA A 10 -11.06 -0.62 -7.35
CA ALA A 10 -9.87 -1.18 -7.99
C ALA A 10 -9.60 -0.54 -9.37
N ALA A 11 -10.66 -0.27 -10.15
CA ALA A 11 -10.57 0.45 -11.41
C ALA A 11 -10.05 1.89 -11.20
N LEU A 12 -10.63 2.60 -10.22
CA LEU A 12 -10.20 3.95 -9.85
C LEU A 12 -8.74 3.94 -9.36
N ASN A 13 -8.41 3.12 -8.36
CA ASN A 13 -7.05 2.99 -7.81
C ASN A 13 -6.02 2.65 -8.90
N SER A 14 -6.36 1.75 -9.84
CA SER A 14 -5.46 1.42 -10.96
C SER A 14 -5.28 2.59 -11.93
N ALA A 15 -6.31 3.40 -12.15
CA ALA A 15 -6.28 4.52 -13.10
C ALA A 15 -5.54 5.76 -12.55
N VAL A 16 -5.56 5.98 -11.23
CA VAL A 16 -4.93 7.14 -10.57
C VAL A 16 -3.82 6.74 -9.60
N TRP A 17 -3.19 5.60 -9.83
CA TRP A 17 -2.10 5.08 -9.00
C TRP A 17 -0.96 6.10 -8.88
N SER A 18 -0.64 6.49 -7.64
CA SER A 18 0.30 7.59 -7.37
C SER A 18 1.45 7.22 -6.42
N GLY A 19 1.48 5.98 -5.89
CA GLY A 19 2.56 5.51 -5.01
C GLY A 19 2.27 4.17 -4.33
N GLY A 20 3.11 3.76 -3.39
CA GLY A 20 2.94 2.52 -2.62
C GLY A 20 4.24 1.76 -2.45
N SER A 21 4.13 0.52 -1.98
CA SER A 21 5.28 -0.32 -1.63
C SER A 21 5.45 -1.48 -2.60
N PHE A 22 6.66 -1.68 -3.13
CA PHE A 22 7.05 -2.92 -3.78
C PHE A 22 8.11 -3.63 -2.94
N ILE A 23 7.81 -4.83 -2.45
CA ILE A 23 8.70 -5.62 -1.59
C ILE A 23 8.89 -7.00 -2.22
N TYR A 24 10.15 -7.38 -2.47
CA TYR A 24 10.53 -8.73 -2.87
C TYR A 24 11.45 -9.33 -1.81
N VAL A 25 11.11 -10.52 -1.32
CA VAL A 25 11.92 -11.29 -0.37
C VAL A 25 12.43 -12.55 -1.08
N PRO A 26 13.75 -12.65 -1.36
CA PRO A 26 14.33 -13.78 -2.09
C PRO A 26 14.23 -15.11 -1.33
N LYS A 27 14.39 -16.22 -2.07
CA LYS A 27 14.31 -17.58 -1.53
C LYS A 27 15.22 -17.77 -0.31
N GLY A 28 14.66 -18.35 0.76
CA GLY A 28 15.37 -18.64 2.01
C GLY A 28 15.72 -17.42 2.88
N VAL A 29 15.36 -16.20 2.46
CA VAL A 29 15.67 -14.98 3.23
C VAL A 29 14.63 -14.76 4.31
N LYS A 30 15.10 -14.64 5.56
CA LYS A 30 14.28 -14.25 6.70
C LYS A 30 14.58 -12.80 7.09
N VAL A 31 13.58 -11.95 6.94
CA VAL A 31 13.68 -10.55 7.39
C VAL A 31 13.43 -10.52 8.89
N GLU A 32 14.51 -10.36 9.66
CA GLU A 32 14.47 -10.38 11.14
C GLU A 32 13.82 -9.13 11.75
N THR A 33 13.87 -8.00 11.04
CA THR A 33 13.28 -6.73 11.51
C THR A 33 12.02 -6.40 10.71
N PRO A 34 10.86 -6.16 11.36
CA PRO A 34 9.65 -5.80 10.65
C PRO A 34 9.83 -4.60 9.73
N LEU A 35 9.31 -4.69 8.51
CA LEU A 35 9.22 -3.57 7.58
C LEU A 35 7.97 -2.77 7.91
N GLN A 36 8.13 -1.49 8.18
CA GLN A 36 7.02 -0.59 8.48
C GLN A 36 6.89 0.48 7.40
N ALA A 37 5.75 0.49 6.70
CA ALA A 37 5.37 1.59 5.83
C ALA A 37 4.38 2.48 6.58
N TYR A 38 4.76 3.75 6.75
CA TYR A 38 3.90 4.74 7.37
C TYR A 38 3.66 5.88 6.39
N PHE A 39 2.44 5.93 5.85
CA PHE A 39 2.06 6.98 4.93
C PHE A 39 1.50 8.17 5.72
N ARG A 40 2.20 9.30 5.64
CA ARG A 40 1.82 10.55 6.32
C ARG A 40 1.32 11.57 5.29
N ILE A 41 0.05 11.95 5.40
CA ILE A 41 -0.55 12.99 4.56
C ILE A 41 -0.17 14.36 5.11
N ASN A 42 0.54 15.17 4.31
CA ASN A 42 0.94 16.53 4.67
C ASN A 42 0.28 17.61 3.78
N SER A 43 -0.67 17.27 2.90
CA SER A 43 -1.28 18.22 1.96
C SER A 43 -2.80 18.01 1.85
N GLU A 44 -3.57 19.10 1.89
CA GLU A 44 -5.03 19.11 1.66
C GLU A 44 -5.34 18.68 0.21
N ASN A 45 -6.39 17.88 0.03
CA ASN A 45 -6.92 17.39 -1.25
C ASN A 45 -6.11 16.31 -2.01
N MET A 46 -5.18 15.61 -1.37
CA MET A 46 -4.59 14.40 -1.96
C MET A 46 -5.46 13.17 -1.71
N GLY A 47 -5.98 12.57 -2.79
CA GLY A 47 -6.54 11.22 -2.75
C GLY A 47 -5.43 10.18 -2.66
N GLN A 48 -5.54 9.25 -1.71
CA GLN A 48 -4.52 8.22 -1.48
C GLN A 48 -4.88 6.97 -2.30
N PHE A 49 -4.16 6.78 -3.40
CA PHE A 49 -4.28 5.64 -4.31
C PHE A 49 -2.96 4.90 -4.32
N GLU A 50 -2.68 4.24 -3.20
CA GLU A 50 -1.48 3.44 -3.05
C GLU A 50 -1.72 1.98 -3.43
N ARG A 51 -0.68 1.31 -3.92
CA ARG A 51 -0.70 -0.13 -4.16
C ARG A 51 0.52 -0.76 -3.55
N THR A 52 0.29 -1.72 -2.67
CA THR A 52 1.35 -2.52 -2.05
C THR A 52 1.40 -3.90 -2.72
N LEU A 53 2.55 -4.24 -3.30
CA LEU A 53 2.84 -5.57 -3.85
C LEU A 53 4.01 -6.18 -3.09
N ILE A 54 3.72 -7.27 -2.38
CA ILE A 54 4.70 -8.05 -1.62
C ILE A 54 4.82 -9.43 -2.26
N ILE A 55 6.03 -9.80 -2.65
CA ILE A 55 6.37 -11.10 -3.20
C ILE A 55 7.36 -11.77 -2.25
N VAL A 56 6.98 -12.90 -1.68
CA VAL A 56 7.80 -13.69 -0.76
C VAL A 56 8.05 -15.04 -1.43
N ASP A 57 9.32 -15.31 -1.72
CA ASP A 57 9.75 -16.53 -2.41
C ASP A 57 9.77 -17.74 -1.45
N GLU A 58 10.07 -18.93 -1.98
CA GLU A 58 10.08 -20.16 -1.19
C GLU A 58 10.99 -20.04 0.05
N GLU A 59 10.54 -20.60 1.18
CA GLU A 59 11.28 -20.60 2.45
C GLU A 59 11.68 -19.21 2.99
N ALA A 60 11.14 -18.13 2.41
CA ALA A 60 11.39 -16.76 2.83
C ALA A 60 10.32 -16.26 3.80
N SER A 61 10.63 -15.22 4.59
CA SER A 61 9.67 -14.62 5.52
C SER A 61 9.89 -13.11 5.72
N VAL A 62 8.80 -12.38 5.87
CA VAL A 62 8.81 -10.96 6.25
C VAL A 62 7.61 -10.62 7.13
N HIS A 63 7.84 -9.73 8.09
CA HIS A 63 6.80 -9.10 8.87
C HIS A 63 6.59 -7.69 8.31
N TYR A 64 5.44 -7.41 7.72
CA TYR A 64 5.10 -6.09 7.16
C TYR A 64 3.97 -5.44 7.97
N VAL A 65 4.18 -4.19 8.36
CA VAL A 65 3.21 -3.36 9.09
C VAL A 65 2.93 -2.12 8.27
N GLU A 66 1.70 -1.94 7.84
CA GLU A 66 1.25 -0.74 7.14
C GLU A 66 0.33 0.07 8.04
N GLY A 67 0.60 1.37 8.13
CA GLY A 67 -0.22 2.30 8.89
C GLY A 67 -0.47 3.56 8.09
N CYS A 68 -1.70 4.06 8.17
CA CYS A 68 -2.08 5.38 7.68
C CYS A 68 -2.50 6.27 8.86
N THR A 69 -2.11 7.54 8.83
CA THR A 69 -2.63 8.54 9.77
C THR A 69 -2.87 9.84 9.04
N ALA A 70 -4.08 10.38 9.23
CA ALA A 70 -4.52 11.65 8.68
C ALA A 70 -5.03 12.55 9.81
N PRO A 71 -4.74 13.87 9.78
CA PRO A 71 -5.54 14.85 10.51
C PRO A 71 -7.00 14.76 10.05
N VAL A 72 -7.96 14.94 10.96
CA VAL A 72 -9.39 14.98 10.61
C VAL A 72 -9.66 16.26 9.83
N TYR A 73 -9.68 16.17 8.49
CA TYR A 73 -10.12 17.26 7.62
C TYR A 73 -11.65 17.20 7.45
N THR A 74 -12.29 18.36 7.35
CA THR A 74 -13.75 18.53 7.35
C THR A 74 -14.45 18.11 6.03
N THR A 75 -13.68 17.66 5.03
CA THR A 75 -14.16 17.20 3.72
C THR A 75 -14.01 15.69 3.56
N ASN A 76 -14.94 15.06 2.82
CA ASN A 76 -14.92 13.62 2.56
C ASN A 76 -13.61 13.22 1.86
N SER A 77 -12.82 12.37 2.52
CA SER A 77 -11.57 11.81 1.98
C SER A 77 -11.79 10.33 1.65
N LEU A 78 -11.33 9.88 0.48
CA LEU A 78 -11.39 8.47 0.06
C LEU A 78 -9.99 7.86 0.16
N HIS A 79 -9.88 6.78 0.94
CA HIS A 79 -8.72 5.91 0.96
C HIS A 79 -9.10 4.60 0.27
N SER A 80 -8.41 4.28 -0.82
CA SER A 80 -8.63 3.08 -1.61
C SER A 80 -7.28 2.46 -1.92
N ALA A 81 -6.78 1.62 -1.01
CA ALA A 81 -5.58 0.80 -1.16
C ALA A 81 -5.88 -0.54 -1.87
#